data_AF-A0A258M477-F1
#
_entry.id   AF-A0A258M477-F1
#
_cell.length_a   1.000
_cell.length_b   1.000
_cell.length_c   1.000
_cell.angle_alpha   90.00
_cell.angle_beta   90.00
_cell.angle_gamma   90.00
#
_symmetry.space_group_name_H-M   'P 1'
#
loop_
_entity.id
_entity.type
_entity.pdbx_description
1 polymer ?
#
loop_
_entity_poly.entity_id
_entity_poly.type
_entity_poly.pdbx_seq_one_letter_code
_entity_poly.pdbx_strand_id
1 'polypeptide(L)'
;MMRVRYSSVPVVTAPHGLALGGGCEMNLHADKICAAAETYIGLVELGVGLIPGGGGTKEFALRAGDDLHEDEPETVTLKNRFFSIATAKVATSAQEGFDMGILRKGHDEVVMNQGRRIAEAKRSVLEMYDEGYTMPLMRKDVKVMGKLGLGAMLAGINGMWRGGYATDHDALVARKLAYVMCGGDLSSQSLVSEQYLLDLEREAFLSLCGEKKTLERIQSVLRSGRPIRN
;
A
#
# COMPACT_ATOMS: atom_id res chain seq x y z
N MET A 1 -7.69 8.64 -6.05
CA MET A 1 -7.59 7.18 -5.95
C MET A 1 -8.93 6.50 -5.62
N MET A 2 -9.66 6.87 -4.57
CA MET A 2 -10.92 6.18 -4.22
C MET A 2 -12.02 6.18 -5.31
N ARG A 3 -12.00 7.13 -6.26
CA ARG A 3 -12.86 7.11 -7.45
C ARG A 3 -12.60 5.95 -8.41
N VAL A 4 -11.38 5.38 -8.38
CA VAL A 4 -11.04 4.16 -9.11
C VAL A 4 -11.80 2.98 -8.48
N ARG A 5 -11.70 2.83 -7.15
CA ARG A 5 -12.34 1.74 -6.39
C ARG A 5 -13.87 1.79 -6.39
N TYR A 6 -14.44 2.99 -6.29
CA TYR A 6 -15.90 3.19 -6.27
C TYR A 6 -16.36 3.84 -7.57
N SER A 7 -15.91 3.26 -8.68
CA SER A 7 -16.39 3.61 -10.00
C SER A 7 -17.68 2.84 -10.30
N SER A 8 -18.62 3.49 -10.99
CA SER A 8 -19.83 2.86 -11.52
C SER A 8 -19.59 1.99 -12.75
N VAL A 9 -18.35 1.94 -13.23
CA VAL A 9 -17.89 1.12 -14.35
C VAL A 9 -16.63 0.37 -13.92
N PRO A 10 -16.39 -0.86 -14.41
CA PRO A 10 -15.20 -1.62 -14.04
C PRO A 10 -13.92 -0.91 -14.48
N VAL A 11 -12.94 -0.85 -13.60
CA VAL A 11 -11.65 -0.21 -13.82
C VAL A 11 -10.54 -1.25 -13.72
N VAL A 12 -9.94 -1.57 -14.87
CA VAL A 12 -8.78 -2.47 -14.95
C VAL A 12 -7.53 -1.64 -15.19
N THR A 13 -6.51 -1.85 -14.35
CA THR A 13 -5.18 -1.27 -14.55
C THR A 13 -4.29 -2.27 -15.25
N ALA A 14 -3.33 -1.75 -16.01
CA ALA A 14 -2.42 -2.57 -16.76
C ALA A 14 -1.00 -1.98 -16.61
N PRO A 15 -0.31 -2.22 -15.50
CA PRO A 15 1.00 -1.62 -15.27
C PRO A 15 2.08 -2.30 -16.12
N HIS A 16 3.13 -1.55 -16.44
CA HIS A 16 4.35 -2.02 -17.09
C HIS A 16 5.50 -1.08 -16.69
N GLY A 17 6.74 -1.58 -16.68
CA GLY A 17 7.87 -0.80 -16.21
C GLY A 17 7.68 -0.36 -14.75
N LEU A 18 7.89 0.91 -14.45
CA LEU A 18 7.79 1.45 -13.08
C LEU A 18 6.36 1.91 -12.74
N ALA A 19 5.76 1.30 -11.73
CA ALA A 19 4.49 1.67 -11.12
C ALA A 19 4.70 1.94 -9.62
N LEU A 20 5.33 3.08 -9.29
CA LEU A 20 5.75 3.39 -7.92
C LEU A 20 4.87 4.44 -7.24
N GLY A 21 4.75 4.36 -5.92
CA GLY A 21 4.00 5.30 -5.08
C GLY A 21 2.55 5.43 -5.54
N GLY A 22 2.11 6.64 -5.91
CA GLY A 22 0.77 6.88 -6.47
C GLY A 22 0.44 6.00 -7.69
N GLY A 23 1.43 5.59 -8.49
CA GLY A 23 1.23 4.61 -9.55
C GLY A 23 0.83 3.23 -9.00
N CYS A 24 1.49 2.78 -7.94
CA CYS A 24 1.12 1.56 -7.20
C CYS A 24 -0.28 1.72 -6.56
N GLU A 25 -0.58 2.86 -5.94
CA GLU A 25 -1.88 3.12 -5.32
C GLU A 25 -3.03 3.03 -6.34
N MET A 26 -2.81 3.48 -7.58
CA MET A 26 -3.82 3.34 -8.63
C MET A 26 -4.16 1.87 -8.93
N ASN A 27 -3.16 0.98 -8.90
CA ASN A 27 -3.35 -0.46 -9.07
C ASN A 27 -4.05 -1.08 -7.86
N LEU A 28 -3.68 -0.66 -6.65
CA LEU A 28 -4.28 -1.13 -5.39
C LEU A 28 -5.79 -0.88 -5.30
N HIS A 29 -6.27 0.18 -5.97
CA HIS A 29 -7.68 0.55 -6.00
C HIS A 29 -8.42 0.14 -7.27
N ALA A 30 -7.75 -0.50 -8.23
CA ALA A 30 -8.40 -1.02 -9.43
C ALA A 30 -9.22 -2.27 -9.12
N ASP A 31 -10.27 -2.51 -9.91
CA ASP A 31 -11.06 -3.72 -9.81
C ASP A 31 -10.21 -4.93 -10.13
N LYS A 32 -9.36 -4.86 -11.17
CA LYS A 32 -8.34 -5.86 -11.54
C LYS A 32 -7.05 -5.23 -12.02
N ILE A 33 -5.95 -5.97 -11.90
CA ILE A 33 -4.63 -5.62 -12.43
C ILE A 33 -4.22 -6.66 -13.50
N CYS A 34 -3.88 -6.19 -14.69
CA CYS A 34 -3.27 -6.98 -15.78
C CYS A 34 -1.83 -6.49 -16.00
N ALA A 35 -0.91 -6.95 -15.13
CA ALA A 35 0.46 -6.46 -15.09
C ALA A 35 1.34 -7.11 -16.17
N ALA A 36 2.25 -6.36 -16.77
CA ALA A 36 3.34 -6.95 -17.54
C ALA A 36 4.26 -7.75 -16.59
N ALA A 37 4.85 -8.85 -17.06
CA ALA A 37 5.70 -9.71 -16.23
C ALA A 37 6.86 -8.94 -15.56
N GLU A 38 7.45 -7.99 -16.28
CA GLU A 38 8.55 -7.12 -15.87
C GLU A 38 8.13 -5.89 -15.05
N THR A 39 6.89 -5.82 -14.58
CA THR A 39 6.41 -4.66 -13.82
C THR A 39 7.15 -4.53 -12.49
N TYR A 40 7.74 -3.36 -12.27
CA TYR A 40 8.30 -2.92 -11.01
C TYR A 40 7.27 -2.11 -10.23
N ILE A 41 6.79 -2.62 -9.09
CA ILE A 41 5.65 -2.02 -8.39
C ILE A 41 5.89 -1.96 -6.87
N GLY A 42 5.51 -0.86 -6.24
CA GLY A 42 5.70 -0.69 -4.80
C GLY A 42 5.42 0.71 -4.29
N LEU A 43 5.29 0.82 -2.97
CA LEU A 43 5.05 2.06 -2.25
C LEU A 43 6.40 2.55 -1.69
N VAL A 44 6.85 3.71 -2.18
CA VAL A 44 8.23 4.22 -1.99
C VAL A 44 8.27 5.56 -1.26
N GLU A 45 7.11 6.07 -0.84
CA GLU A 45 6.91 7.37 -0.22
C GLU A 45 7.76 7.57 1.04
N LEU A 46 8.08 6.49 1.76
CA LEU A 46 8.89 6.56 2.97
C LEU A 46 10.32 7.02 2.66
N GLY A 47 10.82 6.71 1.47
CA GLY A 47 12.11 7.22 0.97
C GLY A 47 12.17 8.75 0.89
N VAL A 48 11.03 9.43 0.78
CA VAL A 48 10.94 10.90 0.78
C VAL A 48 10.40 11.48 2.08
N GLY A 49 10.23 10.65 3.12
CA GLY A 49 9.73 11.09 4.42
C GLY A 49 8.19 11.20 4.50
N LEU A 50 7.48 10.46 3.66
CA LEU A 50 6.01 10.41 3.64
C LEU A 50 5.52 8.98 3.83
N ILE A 51 4.24 8.82 4.14
CA ILE A 51 3.53 7.54 3.96
C ILE A 51 2.75 7.60 2.63
N PRO A 52 2.27 6.46 2.10
CA PRO A 52 1.26 6.48 1.03
C PRO A 52 0.02 7.27 1.48
N GLY A 53 -0.40 8.24 0.66
CA GLY A 53 -1.47 9.19 0.99
C GLY A 53 -2.66 9.16 0.02
N GLY A 54 -2.64 8.28 -0.98
CA GLY A 54 -3.70 8.04 -1.94
C GLY A 54 -4.52 6.79 -1.61
N GLY A 55 -4.51 6.31 -0.38
CA GLY A 55 -5.23 5.12 0.09
C GLY A 55 -4.38 3.85 0.12
N GLY A 56 -3.09 3.90 -0.22
CA GLY A 56 -2.20 2.74 -0.22
C GLY A 56 -1.96 2.15 1.18
N THR A 57 -1.87 2.99 2.21
CA THR A 57 -1.70 2.53 3.60
C THR A 57 -2.98 1.83 4.06
N LYS A 58 -4.13 2.45 3.78
CA LYS A 58 -5.45 1.84 4.05
C LYS A 58 -5.61 0.51 3.33
N GLU A 59 -5.28 0.45 2.03
CA GLU A 59 -5.50 -0.76 1.23
C GLU A 59 -4.63 -1.92 1.73
N PHE A 60 -3.39 -1.65 2.15
CA PHE A 60 -2.54 -2.69 2.73
C PHE A 60 -3.05 -3.19 4.08
N ALA A 61 -3.58 -2.30 4.93
CA ALA A 61 -4.21 -2.71 6.18
C ALA A 61 -5.46 -3.58 5.92
N LEU A 62 -6.30 -3.16 4.96
CA LEU A 62 -7.49 -3.90 4.54
C LEU A 62 -7.15 -5.30 4.02
N ARG A 63 -6.26 -5.37 3.03
CA ARG A 63 -5.86 -6.66 2.43
C ARG A 63 -5.14 -7.56 3.42
N ALA A 64 -4.33 -7.00 4.33
CA ALA A 64 -3.72 -7.79 5.39
C ALA A 64 -4.74 -8.40 6.36
N GLY A 65 -5.85 -7.71 6.61
CA GLY A 65 -6.96 -8.21 7.42
C GLY A 65 -7.76 -9.31 6.72
N ASP A 66 -7.86 -9.27 5.39
CA ASP A 66 -8.49 -10.32 4.57
C ASP A 66 -7.57 -11.54 4.36
N ASP A 67 -6.26 -11.31 4.22
CA ASP A 67 -5.19 -12.32 4.03
C ASP A 67 -4.72 -12.95 5.36
N LEU A 68 -5.58 -13.03 6.38
CA LEU A 68 -5.22 -13.68 7.65
C LEU A 68 -5.23 -15.20 7.49
N HIS A 69 -4.10 -15.83 7.81
CA HIS A 69 -3.94 -17.29 7.76
C HIS A 69 -4.15 -17.85 9.16
N GLU A 70 -5.01 -18.86 9.32
CA GLU A 70 -5.36 -19.43 10.63
C GLU A 70 -4.15 -20.03 11.37
N ASP A 71 -3.16 -20.51 10.63
CA ASP A 71 -1.96 -21.17 11.16
C ASP A 71 -0.84 -20.19 11.58
N GLU A 72 -1.00 -18.88 11.33
CA GLU A 72 0.01 -17.88 11.66
C GLU A 72 -0.53 -16.84 12.66
N PRO A 73 0.33 -16.24 13.50
CA PRO A 73 -0.09 -15.11 14.32
C PRO A 73 -0.70 -14.02 13.43
N GLU A 74 -1.87 -13.50 13.80
CA GLU A 74 -2.63 -12.53 12.98
C GLU A 74 -1.84 -11.25 12.61
N THR A 75 -0.74 -10.99 13.32
CA THR A 75 0.13 -9.84 13.08
C THR A 75 1.12 -10.04 11.93
N VAL A 76 1.39 -11.27 11.46
CA VAL A 76 2.47 -11.56 10.51
C VAL A 76 2.22 -10.90 9.15
N THR A 77 1.04 -11.09 8.57
CA THR A 77 0.68 -10.49 7.28
C THR A 77 0.78 -8.97 7.33
N LEU A 78 0.16 -8.34 8.35
CA LEU A 78 0.21 -6.89 8.52
C LEU A 78 1.64 -6.38 8.70
N LYS A 79 2.47 -7.12 9.44
CA LYS A 79 3.90 -6.81 9.66
C LYS A 79 4.69 -6.86 8.36
N ASN A 80 4.47 -7.86 7.52
CA ASN A 80 5.15 -7.99 6.24
C ASN A 80 4.75 -6.84 5.29
N ARG A 81 3.46 -6.50 5.24
CA ARG A 81 2.97 -5.32 4.48
C ARG A 81 3.57 -4.03 5.02
N PHE A 82 3.60 -3.85 6.35
CA PHE A 82 4.22 -2.71 7.00
C PHE A 82 5.69 -2.56 6.59
N PHE A 83 6.50 -3.62 6.72
CA PHE A 83 7.92 -3.56 6.39
C PHE A 83 8.17 -3.32 4.91
N SER A 84 7.30 -3.80 4.02
CA SER A 84 7.41 -3.51 2.59
C SER A 84 7.35 -2.01 2.31
N ILE A 85 6.46 -1.26 2.97
CA ILE A 85 6.39 0.21 2.87
C ILE A 85 7.53 0.86 3.67
N ALA A 86 7.77 0.41 4.91
CA ALA A 86 8.78 0.97 5.82
C ALA A 86 10.22 0.84 5.32
N THR A 87 10.47 -0.07 4.39
CA THR A 87 11.78 -0.24 3.75
C THR A 87 11.79 0.23 2.29
N ALA A 88 10.68 0.81 1.81
CA ALA A 88 10.46 1.19 0.42
C ALA A 88 10.79 0.05 -0.56
N LYS A 89 10.40 -1.18 -0.21
CA LYS A 89 10.63 -2.36 -1.04
C LYS A 89 9.80 -2.24 -2.33
N VAL A 90 10.45 -2.51 -3.45
CA VAL A 90 9.83 -2.55 -4.77
C VAL A 90 9.86 -3.99 -5.28
N ALA A 91 8.70 -4.52 -5.68
CA ALA A 91 8.64 -5.78 -6.41
C ALA A 91 9.34 -5.59 -7.75
N THR A 92 10.24 -6.48 -8.12
CA THR A 92 11.02 -6.44 -9.37
C THR A 92 10.37 -7.22 -10.52
N SER A 93 9.23 -7.83 -10.24
CA SER A 93 8.39 -8.54 -11.22
C SER A 93 6.93 -8.53 -10.75
N ALA A 94 6.00 -8.76 -11.68
CA ALA A 94 4.59 -8.95 -11.32
C ALA A 94 4.38 -10.12 -10.36
N GLN A 95 5.20 -11.18 -10.47
CA GLN A 95 5.16 -12.33 -9.56
C GLN A 95 5.47 -11.92 -8.12
N GLU A 96 6.55 -11.17 -7.90
CA GLU A 96 6.87 -10.63 -6.58
C GLU A 96 5.80 -9.65 -6.06
N GLY A 97 5.08 -8.99 -6.98
CA GLY A 97 3.92 -8.15 -6.66
C GLY A 97 2.76 -8.92 -6.00
N PHE A 98 2.56 -10.21 -6.32
CA PHE A 98 1.61 -11.07 -5.59
C PHE A 98 2.10 -11.38 -4.18
N ASP A 99 3.39 -11.69 -4.02
CA ASP A 99 3.96 -12.00 -2.70
C ASP A 99 3.91 -10.77 -1.77
N MET A 100 4.12 -9.59 -2.35
CA MET A 100 3.94 -8.29 -1.67
C MET A 100 2.49 -7.88 -1.47
N GLY A 101 1.51 -8.61 -2.00
CA GLY A 101 0.05 -8.35 -1.84
C GLY A 101 -0.47 -7.13 -2.57
N ILE A 102 0.32 -6.62 -3.49
CA ILE A 102 -0.10 -5.56 -4.40
C ILE A 102 -1.03 -6.16 -5.45
N LEU A 103 -0.70 -7.36 -5.96
CA LEU A 103 -1.57 -8.17 -6.80
C LEU A 103 -2.27 -9.25 -5.96
N ARG A 104 -3.53 -9.55 -6.28
CA ARG A 104 -4.37 -10.54 -5.60
C ARG A 104 -4.36 -11.86 -6.36
N LYS A 105 -3.93 -12.93 -5.67
CA LYS A 105 -3.86 -14.28 -6.23
C LYS A 105 -5.24 -14.76 -6.68
N GLY A 106 -5.31 -15.39 -7.85
CA GLY A 106 -6.56 -15.89 -8.43
C GLY A 106 -7.50 -14.80 -8.97
N HIS A 107 -7.12 -13.53 -8.89
CA HIS A 107 -7.92 -12.40 -9.35
C HIS A 107 -7.18 -11.54 -10.38
N ASP A 108 -5.97 -11.09 -10.03
CA ASP A 108 -5.11 -10.29 -10.91
C ASP A 108 -4.26 -11.18 -11.83
N GLU A 109 -3.83 -10.65 -12.98
CA GLU A 109 -3.19 -11.41 -14.05
C GLU A 109 -1.82 -10.88 -14.44
N VAL A 110 -0.94 -11.80 -14.85
CA VAL A 110 0.34 -11.48 -15.49
C VAL A 110 0.22 -11.68 -17.00
N VAL A 111 0.41 -10.60 -17.75
CA VAL A 111 0.43 -10.64 -19.21
C VAL A 111 1.88 -10.78 -19.69
N MET A 112 2.22 -11.96 -20.17
CA MET A 112 3.57 -12.28 -20.66
C MET A 112 3.93 -11.53 -21.95
N ASN A 113 2.96 -11.32 -22.84
CA ASN A 113 3.17 -10.57 -24.08
C ASN A 113 2.77 -9.10 -23.89
N GLN A 114 3.76 -8.22 -23.75
CA GLN A 114 3.55 -6.79 -23.52
C GLN A 114 2.65 -6.13 -24.58
N GLY A 115 2.72 -6.57 -25.84
CA GLY A 115 1.89 -6.06 -26.93
C GLY A 115 0.40 -6.40 -26.80
N ARG A 116 0.06 -7.43 -26.02
CA ARG A 116 -1.33 -7.81 -25.74
C ARG A 116 -1.89 -7.20 -24.47
N ARG A 117 -1.06 -6.62 -23.59
CA ARG A 117 -1.45 -6.10 -22.27
C ARG A 117 -2.72 -5.26 -22.26
N ILE A 118 -2.85 -4.32 -23.20
CA ILE A 118 -4.05 -3.47 -23.31
C ILE A 118 -5.28 -4.25 -23.79
N ALA A 119 -5.10 -5.20 -24.70
CA ALA A 119 -6.17 -6.05 -25.19
C ALA A 119 -6.69 -6.99 -24.08
N GLU A 120 -5.79 -7.57 -23.28
CA GLU A 120 -6.14 -8.40 -22.12
C GLU A 120 -6.90 -7.57 -21.08
N ALA A 121 -6.41 -6.38 -20.74
CA ALA A 121 -7.09 -5.47 -19.80
C ALA A 121 -8.49 -5.08 -20.29
N LYS A 122 -8.63 -4.75 -21.59
CA LYS A 122 -9.93 -4.47 -22.21
C LYS A 122 -10.86 -5.68 -22.12
N ARG A 123 -10.34 -6.89 -22.37
CA ARG A 123 -11.14 -8.11 -22.28
C ARG A 123 -11.68 -8.30 -20.87
N SER A 124 -10.86 -8.12 -19.84
CA SER A 124 -11.32 -8.21 -18.44
C SER A 124 -12.33 -7.13 -18.05
N VAL A 125 -12.25 -5.91 -18.60
CA VAL A 125 -13.30 -4.89 -18.42
C VAL A 125 -14.64 -5.38 -18.98
N LEU A 126 -14.63 -5.97 -20.18
CA LEU A 126 -15.85 -6.50 -20.82
C LEU A 126 -16.40 -7.71 -20.06
N GLU A 127 -15.54 -8.63 -19.64
CA GLU A 127 -15.92 -9.79 -18.81
C GLU A 127 -16.64 -9.34 -17.53
N MET A 128 -16.07 -8.40 -16.78
CA MET A 128 -16.72 -7.87 -15.57
C MET A 128 -18.05 -7.18 -15.88
N TYR A 129 -18.12 -6.42 -16.97
CA TYR A 129 -19.36 -5.76 -17.38
C TYR A 129 -20.46 -6.78 -17.70
N ASP A 130 -20.13 -7.82 -18.47
CA ASP A 130 -21.05 -8.89 -18.86
C ASP A 130 -21.46 -9.77 -17.66
N GLU A 131 -20.60 -9.91 -16.66
CA GLU A 131 -20.90 -10.54 -15.36
C GLU A 131 -21.81 -9.69 -14.47
N GLY A 132 -22.17 -8.48 -14.89
CA GLY A 132 -23.08 -7.59 -14.17
C GLY A 132 -22.39 -6.77 -13.08
N TYR A 133 -21.17 -6.29 -13.34
CA TYR A 133 -20.42 -5.43 -12.43
C TYR A 133 -21.30 -4.33 -11.82
N THR A 134 -21.22 -4.20 -10.50
CA THR A 134 -21.84 -3.12 -9.74
C THR A 134 -20.78 -2.41 -8.91
N MET A 135 -20.99 -1.11 -8.67
CA MET A 135 -20.08 -0.31 -7.85
C MET A 135 -19.91 -0.95 -6.46
N PRO A 136 -18.68 -1.23 -6.02
CA PRO A 136 -18.42 -1.78 -4.70
C PRO A 136 -18.94 -0.85 -3.60
N LEU A 137 -19.44 -1.45 -2.51
CA LEU A 137 -19.79 -0.69 -1.32
C LEU A 137 -18.54 -0.44 -0.48
N MET A 138 -18.44 0.76 0.10
CA MET A 138 -17.36 1.07 1.04
C MET A 138 -17.48 0.19 2.29
N ARG A 139 -16.43 -0.56 2.58
CA ARG A 139 -16.40 -1.54 3.67
C ARG A 139 -16.42 -0.87 5.05
N LYS A 140 -17.06 -1.56 6.00
CA LYS A 140 -17.20 -1.16 7.42
C LYS A 140 -16.64 -2.20 8.40
N ASP A 141 -16.01 -3.23 7.86
CA ASP A 141 -15.63 -4.47 8.49
C ASP A 141 -14.13 -4.74 8.32
N VAL A 142 -13.31 -3.69 8.18
CA VAL A 142 -11.86 -3.84 8.07
C VAL A 142 -11.29 -4.19 9.43
N LYS A 143 -10.68 -5.37 9.54
CA LYS A 143 -10.07 -5.86 10.77
C LYS A 143 -8.70 -5.21 11.01
N VAL A 144 -8.55 -4.52 12.13
CA VAL A 144 -7.30 -3.86 12.55
C VAL A 144 -6.85 -4.38 13.90
N MET A 145 -5.54 -4.37 14.14
CA MET A 145 -4.90 -5.05 15.28
C MET A 145 -4.81 -4.21 16.57
N GLY A 146 -5.05 -2.90 16.50
CA GLY A 146 -4.92 -1.99 17.64
C GLY A 146 -3.53 -2.01 18.28
N LYS A 147 -3.47 -1.80 19.60
CA LYS A 147 -2.22 -1.72 20.39
C LYS A 147 -1.35 -2.97 20.32
N LEU A 148 -1.94 -4.15 20.13
CA LEU A 148 -1.18 -5.40 19.99
C LEU A 148 -0.32 -5.37 18.73
N GLY A 149 -0.93 -5.09 17.58
CA GLY A 149 -0.21 -4.97 16.32
C GLY A 149 0.76 -3.79 16.33
N LEU A 150 0.34 -2.66 16.89
CA LEU A 150 1.18 -1.46 16.99
C LEU A 150 2.46 -1.74 17.78
N GLY A 151 2.36 -2.42 18.93
CA GLY A 151 3.52 -2.79 19.75
C GLY A 151 4.54 -3.63 18.97
N ALA A 152 4.08 -4.59 18.16
CA ALA A 152 4.96 -5.40 17.32
C ALA A 152 5.70 -4.57 16.27
N MET A 153 5.01 -3.64 15.59
CA MET A 153 5.64 -2.74 14.62
C MET A 153 6.64 -1.79 15.30
N LEU A 154 6.28 -1.23 16.45
CA LEU A 154 7.15 -0.34 17.23
C LEU A 154 8.43 -1.03 17.67
N ALA A 155 8.36 -2.30 18.08
CA ALA A 155 9.53 -3.10 18.39
C ALA A 155 10.44 -3.27 17.17
N GLY A 156 9.86 -3.58 16.00
CA GLY A 156 10.57 -3.67 14.73
C GLY A 156 11.25 -2.36 14.32
N ILE A 157 10.53 -1.23 14.41
CA ILE A 157 11.06 0.12 14.14
C ILE A 157 12.22 0.42 15.07
N ASN A 158 12.07 0.17 16.37
CA ASN A 158 13.12 0.41 17.35
C ASN A 158 14.35 -0.46 17.07
N GLY A 159 14.16 -1.72 16.64
CA GLY A 159 15.24 -2.59 16.20
C GLY A 159 16.04 -2.00 15.03
N MET A 160 15.36 -1.53 13.98
CA MET A 160 16.02 -0.89 12.84
C MET A 160 16.74 0.40 13.23
N TRP A 161 16.13 1.22 14.07
CA TRP A 161 16.69 2.49 14.55
C TRP A 161 17.94 2.26 15.41
N ARG A 162 17.85 1.39 16.43
CA ARG A 162 18.98 1.06 17.30
C ARG A 162 20.09 0.30 16.58
N GLY A 163 19.74 -0.46 15.55
CA GLY A 163 20.69 -1.15 14.69
C GLY A 163 21.40 -0.24 13.66
N GLY A 164 21.06 1.05 13.59
CA GLY A 164 21.65 1.99 12.63
C GLY A 164 21.14 1.84 11.19
N TYR A 165 20.07 1.06 10.96
CA TYR A 165 19.46 0.88 9.65
C TYR A 165 18.43 1.96 9.30
N ALA A 166 17.95 2.72 10.30
CA ALA A 166 16.97 3.78 10.14
C ALA A 166 17.42 5.06 10.86
N THR A 167 17.26 6.22 10.22
CA THR A 167 17.49 7.52 10.88
C THR A 167 16.36 7.84 11.88
N ASP A 168 16.55 8.89 12.68
CA ASP A 168 15.47 9.40 13.56
C ASP A 168 14.21 9.74 12.77
N HIS A 169 14.38 10.27 11.55
CA HIS A 169 13.26 10.66 10.69
C HIS A 169 12.61 9.44 10.07
N ASP A 170 13.39 8.45 9.60
CA ASP A 170 12.85 7.18 9.10
C ASP A 170 11.98 6.51 10.18
N ALA A 171 12.44 6.51 11.44
CA ALA A 171 11.71 5.97 12.56
C ALA A 171 10.44 6.78 12.88
N LEU A 172 10.46 8.11 12.73
CA LEU A 172 9.28 8.96 12.90
C LEU A 172 8.20 8.65 11.86
N VAL A 173 8.58 8.57 10.58
CA VAL A 173 7.64 8.27 9.49
C VAL A 173 7.09 6.85 9.64
N ALA A 174 7.94 5.88 9.95
CA ALA A 174 7.53 4.49 10.17
C ALA A 174 6.57 4.35 11.37
N ARG A 175 6.72 5.14 12.44
CA ARG A 175 5.76 5.15 13.56
C ARG A 175 4.38 5.65 13.13
N LYS A 176 4.30 6.71 12.32
CA LYS A 176 3.04 7.20 11.76
C LYS A 176 2.39 6.17 10.84
N LEU A 177 3.19 5.51 9.99
CA LEU A 177 2.72 4.40 9.16
C LEU A 177 2.11 3.26 10.01
N ALA A 178 2.84 2.81 11.04
CA ALA A 178 2.38 1.75 11.94
C ALA A 178 1.09 2.14 12.66
N TYR A 179 0.99 3.39 13.11
CA TYR A 179 -0.21 3.92 13.76
C TYR A 179 -1.43 3.82 12.84
N VAL A 180 -1.33 4.25 11.58
CA VAL A 180 -2.43 4.14 10.61
C VAL A 180 -2.78 2.68 10.33
N MET A 181 -1.79 1.84 10.01
CA MET A 181 -2.02 0.43 9.64
C MET A 181 -2.63 -0.40 10.76
N CYS A 182 -2.36 -0.06 12.02
CA CYS A 182 -2.93 -0.75 13.18
C CYS A 182 -4.29 -0.17 13.64
N GLY A 183 -4.82 0.84 12.94
CA GLY A 183 -6.11 1.45 13.26
C GLY A 183 -6.05 2.52 14.35
N GLY A 184 -4.91 3.18 14.54
CA GLY A 184 -4.75 4.27 15.50
C GLY A 184 -4.65 3.82 16.95
N ASP A 185 -5.25 4.58 17.87
CA ASP A 185 -5.20 4.35 19.32
C ASP A 185 -6.29 3.39 19.83
N LEU A 186 -6.55 2.31 19.09
CA LEU A 186 -7.50 1.28 19.51
C LEU A 186 -6.85 0.33 20.52
N SER A 187 -7.48 0.17 21.69
CA SER A 187 -6.95 -0.69 22.77
C SER A 187 -6.87 -2.16 22.39
N SER A 188 -7.75 -2.62 21.51
CA SER A 188 -7.86 -4.00 21.08
C SER A 188 -8.14 -4.08 19.58
N GLN A 189 -7.98 -5.29 19.07
CA GLN A 189 -8.46 -5.66 17.74
C GLN A 189 -9.92 -5.26 17.56
N SER A 190 -10.22 -4.64 16.43
CA SER A 190 -11.53 -4.02 16.16
C SER A 190 -11.84 -4.07 14.67
N LEU A 191 -13.12 -3.94 14.34
CA LEU A 191 -13.57 -3.71 12.97
C LEU A 191 -13.79 -2.20 12.78
N VAL A 192 -13.22 -1.65 11.70
CA VAL A 192 -13.33 -0.24 11.35
C VAL A 192 -13.77 -0.07 9.89
N SER A 193 -14.18 1.14 9.52
CA SER A 193 -14.51 1.45 8.14
C SER A 193 -13.27 1.82 7.31
N GLU A 194 -13.37 1.67 5.99
CA GLU A 194 -12.35 2.19 5.08
C GLU A 194 -12.17 3.70 5.27
N GLN A 195 -13.26 4.43 5.49
CA GLN A 195 -13.23 5.87 5.73
C GLN A 195 -12.43 6.22 6.99
N TYR A 196 -12.58 5.45 8.07
CA TYR A 196 -11.81 5.65 9.30
C TYR A 196 -10.30 5.57 9.04
N LEU A 197 -9.85 4.55 8.30
CA LEU A 197 -8.44 4.40 7.94
C LEU A 197 -7.96 5.49 6.98
N LEU A 198 -8.78 5.92 6.02
CA LEU A 198 -8.46 7.02 5.12
C LEU A 198 -8.30 8.35 5.88
N ASP A 199 -9.11 8.58 6.91
CA ASP A 199 -8.99 9.79 7.74
C ASP A 199 -7.70 9.79 8.56
N LEU A 200 -7.31 8.64 9.11
CA LEU A 200 -6.00 8.47 9.77
C LEU A 200 -4.84 8.64 8.80
N GLU A 201 -4.91 8.02 7.62
CA GLU A 201 -3.89 8.15 6.57
C GLU A 201 -3.69 9.60 6.16
N ARG A 202 -4.79 10.33 5.92
CA ARG A 202 -4.77 11.74 5.54
C ARG A 202 -4.15 12.61 6.64
N GLU A 203 -4.51 12.41 7.91
CA GLU A 203 -3.90 13.15 9.01
C GLU A 203 -2.39 12.89 9.08
N ALA A 204 -1.99 11.62 9.07
CA ALA A 204 -0.59 11.23 9.15
C ALA A 204 0.23 11.79 7.98
N PHE A 205 -0.31 11.70 6.74
CA PHE A 205 0.31 12.27 5.54
C PHE A 205 0.48 13.78 5.64
N LEU A 206 -0.59 14.52 5.96
CA LEU A 206 -0.55 15.98 6.05
C LEU A 206 0.37 16.47 7.17
N SER A 207 0.39 15.76 8.31
CA SER A 207 1.34 16.05 9.39
C SER A 207 2.79 15.88 8.93
N LEU A 208 3.11 14.81 8.18
CA LEU A 208 4.45 14.58 7.64
C LEU A 208 4.87 15.61 6.59
N CYS A 209 3.93 16.15 5.80
CA CYS A 209 4.21 17.26 4.88
C CYS A 209 4.71 18.53 5.61
N GLY A 210 4.36 18.70 6.88
CA GLY A 210 4.84 19.81 7.71
C GLY A 210 6.25 19.61 8.29
N GLU A 211 6.81 18.40 8.19
CA GLU A 211 8.12 18.09 8.78
C GLU A 211 9.27 18.68 7.95
N LYS A 212 10.16 19.43 8.61
CA LYS A 212 11.32 20.05 7.97
C LYS A 212 12.17 19.05 7.19
N LYS A 213 12.47 17.89 7.80
CA LYS A 213 13.29 16.84 7.15
C LYS A 213 12.59 16.22 5.93
N THR A 214 11.25 16.11 5.95
CA THR A 214 10.47 15.66 4.79
C THR A 214 10.57 16.66 3.66
N LEU A 215 10.43 17.96 3.93
CA LEU A 215 10.61 19.01 2.92
C LEU A 215 12.01 19.00 2.31
N GLU A 216 13.05 18.81 3.13
CA GLU A 216 14.45 18.68 2.66
C GLU A 216 14.62 17.46 1.75
N ARG A 217 14.04 16.30 2.10
CA ARG A 217 14.07 15.09 1.27
C ARG A 217 13.37 15.29 -0.07
N ILE A 218 12.18 15.87 -0.07
CA ILE A 218 11.42 16.20 -1.28
C ILE A 218 12.23 17.16 -2.15
N GLN A 219 12.79 18.23 -1.57
CA GLN A 219 13.61 19.19 -2.29
C GLN A 219 14.86 18.53 -2.91
N SER A 220 15.49 17.59 -2.21
CA SER A 220 16.62 16.81 -2.75
C SER A 220 16.20 15.97 -3.95
N VAL A 221 15.07 15.26 -3.88
CA VAL A 221 14.58 14.46 -5.01
C VAL A 221 14.27 15.35 -6.21
N LEU A 222 13.62 16.48 -6.01
CA LEU A 222 13.29 17.41 -7.10
C LEU A 222 14.53 18.01 -7.77
N ARG A 223 15.63 18.19 -7.03
CA ARG A 223 16.87 18.79 -7.56
C ARG A 223 17.86 17.77 -8.12
N SER A 224 18.01 16.62 -7.47
CA SER A 224 19.07 15.64 -7.74
C SER A 224 18.55 14.28 -8.22
N GLY A 225 17.23 14.06 -8.18
CA GLY A 225 16.61 12.77 -8.46
C GLY A 225 16.79 11.73 -7.34
N ARG A 226 17.46 12.08 -6.22
CA ARG A 226 17.71 11.16 -5.11
C ARG A 226 17.33 11.78 -3.76
N PRO A 227 16.71 11.01 -2.85
CA PRO A 227 16.45 11.49 -1.51
C PRO A 227 17.76 11.54 -0.70
N ILE A 228 17.89 12.56 0.13
CA ILE A 228 18.90 12.59 1.19
C ILE A 228 18.44 11.71 2.36
N ARG A 229 19.40 11.14 3.09
CA ARG A 229 19.12 10.32 4.27
C ARG A 229 19.55 11.07 5.54
N ASN A 230 18.62 11.84 6.10
CA ASN A 230 18.77 12.72 7.27
C ASN A 230 17.85 12.33 8.43
#